data_AF-A0A923XT47-F1
#
_entry.id   AF-A0A923XT47-F1
#
_cell.length_a   1.000
_cell.length_b   1.000
_cell.length_c   1.000
_cell.angle_alpha   90.00
_cell.angle_beta   90.00
_cell.angle_gamma   90.00
#
_symmetry.space_group_name_H-M   'P 1'
#
loop_
_entity.id
_entity.type
_entity.pdbx_description
1 polymer ?
#
loop_
_entity_poly.entity_id
_entity_poly.type
_entity_poly.pdbx_seq_one_letter_code
_entity_poly.pdbx_strand_id
1 'polypeptide(L)'
;MKIILCTLITILALTNQATAMTTFRGKFIELATNDGVLDKIEYQYLKKLAQDPSLHDAAFAEDTLKNLSKYSDRIKLEYTLQVDGTSEQTINFTFTPSYSESEKISGKNAIEIISNISQKDNFNETSSDNDRCAAASMINAYLLMNGNFAKLAGKYNIGKELTYKNIHLLQDKIYRLANTDGTPGIYSGYKYKSYSDGNIFDIKPNGEIIKVGETVGIKLIPLLGNNTATIHNRKKEVNNFFSQHPYGVIQVGVKLDLKNGDIRAPRLDSDQNHVIIIFKRNKKIYMADTSSINNGMGKNVRLLSESQLGYLVYNTSAIVLGLLIK
;
A
#
# COMPACT_ATOMS: atom_id res chain seq x y z
N MET A 1 -10.60 13.95 -23.86
CA MET A 1 -11.95 14.56 -24.00
C MET A 1 -12.78 13.71 -24.95
N LYS A 2 -13.74 12.94 -24.42
CA LYS A 2 -14.99 12.44 -25.02
C LYS A 2 -15.66 11.52 -23.99
N ILE A 3 -16.98 11.58 -23.96
CA ILE A 3 -17.92 11.23 -22.89
C ILE A 3 -18.26 9.73 -22.90
N ILE A 4 -18.44 9.13 -21.72
CA ILE A 4 -19.45 8.08 -21.50
C ILE A 4 -20.32 8.52 -20.31
N LEU A 5 -21.58 8.81 -20.65
CA LEU A 5 -22.73 9.12 -19.81
C LEU A 5 -23.51 7.80 -19.58
N CYS A 6 -24.47 7.81 -18.64
CA CYS A 6 -25.42 6.75 -18.26
C CYS A 6 -24.87 5.82 -17.17
N THR A 7 -25.08 6.10 -15.88
CA THR A 7 -26.33 5.62 -15.23
C THR A 7 -26.90 6.49 -14.10
N LEU A 8 -26.35 7.68 -13.78
CA LEU A 8 -26.84 8.47 -12.61
C LEU A 8 -27.69 9.72 -12.94
N ILE A 9 -27.94 10.03 -14.21
CA ILE A 9 -28.73 11.23 -14.59
C ILE A 9 -30.25 10.98 -14.53
N THR A 10 -30.70 9.72 -14.46
CA THR A 10 -32.14 9.43 -14.55
C THR A 10 -32.89 9.54 -13.21
N ILE A 11 -32.22 9.67 -12.06
CA ILE A 11 -32.92 9.81 -10.76
C ILE A 11 -33.14 11.28 -10.36
N LEU A 12 -32.42 12.23 -10.97
CA LEU A 12 -32.57 13.66 -10.64
C LEU A 12 -33.48 14.45 -11.60
N ALA A 13 -33.95 13.84 -12.69
CA ALA A 13 -34.74 14.55 -13.71
C ALA A 13 -36.19 14.04 -13.90
N LEU A 14 -36.63 13.00 -13.20
CA LEU A 14 -37.99 12.46 -13.37
C LEU A 14 -38.61 11.97 -12.05
N THR A 15 -38.93 12.88 -11.14
CA THR A 15 -40.07 12.73 -10.22
C THR A 15 -40.58 14.11 -9.82
N ASN A 16 -41.39 14.73 -10.69
CA ASN A 16 -42.46 15.60 -10.24
C ASN A 16 -43.56 14.70 -9.66
N GLN A 17 -43.43 14.33 -8.38
CA GLN A 17 -44.52 13.87 -7.54
C GLN A 17 -44.08 13.94 -6.08
N ALA A 18 -44.89 14.61 -5.27
CA ALA A 18 -44.65 14.94 -3.87
C ALA A 18 -44.24 13.74 -3.02
N THR A 19 -42.93 13.60 -2.79
CA THR A 19 -42.32 12.80 -1.71
C THR A 19 -40.99 13.49 -1.39
N ALA A 20 -40.71 13.67 -0.10
CA ALA A 20 -39.68 14.52 0.50
C ALA A 20 -38.50 14.92 -0.42
N MET A 21 -38.27 16.23 -0.59
CA MET A 21 -36.98 16.73 -1.05
C MET A 21 -35.91 16.20 -0.09
N THR A 22 -35.27 15.09 -0.45
CA THR A 22 -34.06 14.62 0.22
C THR A 22 -33.01 15.66 -0.12
N THR A 23 -32.69 16.53 0.84
CA THR A 23 -31.62 17.52 0.71
C THR A 23 -30.34 16.80 0.30
N PHE A 24 -29.42 17.48 -0.41
CA PHE A 24 -28.14 16.87 -0.72
C PHE A 24 -27.46 16.43 0.57
N ARG A 25 -27.59 17.21 1.64
CA ARG A 25 -27.20 16.83 3.00
C ARG A 25 -27.75 15.46 3.43
N GLY A 26 -29.06 15.21 3.30
CA GLY A 26 -29.67 13.93 3.68
C GLY A 26 -29.16 12.75 2.86
N LYS A 27 -29.05 12.94 1.53
CA LYS A 27 -28.52 11.90 0.61
C LYS A 27 -27.02 11.67 0.77
N PHE A 28 -26.27 12.72 1.09
CA PHE A 28 -24.85 12.67 1.38
C PHE A 28 -24.57 11.92 2.68
N ILE A 29 -25.36 12.16 3.73
CA ILE A 29 -25.30 11.39 4.97
C ILE A 29 -25.58 9.92 4.68
N GLU A 30 -26.63 9.60 3.93
CA GLU A 30 -27.00 8.23 3.55
C GLU A 30 -25.89 7.52 2.76
N LEU A 31 -25.30 8.18 1.76
CA LEU A 31 -24.19 7.62 0.98
C LEU A 31 -22.93 7.45 1.83
N ALA A 32 -22.49 8.51 2.53
CA ALA A 32 -21.29 8.49 3.35
C ALA A 32 -21.38 7.51 4.54
N THR A 33 -22.58 7.24 5.06
CA THR A 33 -22.77 6.19 6.09
C THR A 33 -22.84 4.78 5.53
N ASN A 34 -23.24 4.61 4.26
CA ASN A 34 -23.36 3.29 3.62
C ASN A 34 -22.05 2.78 3.01
N ASP A 35 -21.27 3.63 2.33
CA ASP A 35 -20.02 3.21 1.68
C ASP A 35 -18.74 3.76 2.35
N GLY A 36 -18.86 4.76 3.22
CA GLY A 36 -17.74 5.35 3.94
C GLY A 36 -16.73 6.07 3.05
N VAL A 37 -17.08 6.42 1.82
CA VAL A 37 -16.17 6.96 0.80
C VAL A 37 -16.70 8.27 0.25
N LEU A 38 -15.81 9.25 0.04
CA LEU A 38 -16.12 10.46 -0.71
C LEU A 38 -15.48 10.41 -2.09
N ASP A 39 -16.27 10.15 -3.14
CA ASP A 39 -15.74 10.01 -4.49
C ASP A 39 -15.47 11.36 -5.18
N LYS A 40 -14.87 11.29 -6.37
CA LYS A 40 -14.51 12.49 -7.16
C LYS A 40 -15.73 13.31 -7.59
N ILE A 41 -16.84 12.69 -7.94
CA ILE A 41 -18.06 13.36 -8.39
C ILE A 41 -18.71 14.08 -7.21
N GLU A 42 -18.82 13.40 -6.08
CA GLU A 42 -19.37 13.93 -4.82
C GLU A 42 -18.52 15.09 -4.30
N TYR A 43 -17.19 14.95 -4.34
CA TYR A 43 -16.28 16.03 -3.97
C TYR A 43 -16.40 17.26 -4.88
N GLN A 44 -16.59 17.07 -6.19
CA GLN A 44 -16.82 18.18 -7.12
C GLN A 44 -18.19 18.83 -6.89
N TYR A 45 -19.19 18.05 -6.52
CA TYR A 45 -20.51 18.56 -6.18
C TYR A 45 -20.49 19.37 -4.88
N LEU A 46 -19.80 18.89 -3.84
CA LEU A 46 -19.52 19.65 -2.61
C LEU A 46 -18.84 20.98 -2.93
N LYS A 47 -17.82 20.98 -3.80
CA LYS A 47 -17.16 22.21 -4.24
C LYS A 47 -18.11 23.18 -4.92
N LYS A 48 -18.98 22.67 -5.79
CA LYS A 48 -19.98 23.49 -6.48
C LYS A 48 -20.99 24.11 -5.49
N LEU A 49 -21.45 23.33 -4.50
CA LEU A 49 -22.34 23.82 -3.46
C LEU A 49 -21.70 24.93 -2.62
N ALA A 50 -20.44 24.74 -2.20
CA ALA A 50 -19.72 25.73 -1.39
C ALA A 50 -19.40 27.03 -2.17
N GLN A 51 -19.43 27.01 -3.50
CA GLN A 51 -19.18 28.17 -4.34
C GLN A 51 -20.44 29.03 -4.57
N ASP A 52 -21.63 28.54 -4.23
CA ASP A 52 -22.89 29.25 -4.41
C ASP A 52 -23.66 29.33 -3.08
N PRO A 53 -23.49 30.43 -2.32
CA PRO A 53 -24.13 30.64 -1.02
C PRO A 53 -25.66 30.67 -1.08
N SER A 54 -26.27 30.79 -2.26
CA SER A 54 -27.72 30.79 -2.43
C SER A 54 -28.33 29.39 -2.35
N LEU A 55 -27.50 28.34 -2.41
CA LEU A 55 -27.93 26.95 -2.34
C LEU A 55 -28.16 26.52 -0.89
N HIS A 56 -29.24 25.77 -0.67
CA HIS A 56 -29.69 25.33 0.66
C HIS A 56 -28.61 24.63 1.51
N ASP A 57 -27.71 23.87 0.87
CA ASP A 57 -26.65 23.09 1.52
C ASP A 57 -25.25 23.73 1.41
N ALA A 58 -25.15 25.02 1.04
CA ALA A 58 -23.86 25.69 0.81
C ALA A 58 -22.99 25.79 2.07
N ALA A 59 -23.58 26.17 3.20
CA ALA A 59 -22.87 26.28 4.49
C ALA A 59 -22.36 24.92 4.98
N PHE A 60 -23.14 23.86 4.78
CA PHE A 60 -22.73 22.49 5.07
C PHE A 60 -21.55 22.06 4.19
N ALA A 61 -21.61 22.34 2.89
CA ALA A 61 -20.53 22.02 1.96
C ALA A 61 -19.25 22.79 2.29
N GLU A 62 -19.34 24.06 2.67
CA GLU A 62 -18.21 24.88 3.08
C GLU A 62 -17.55 24.35 4.36
N ASP A 63 -18.33 24.07 5.41
CA ASP A 63 -17.81 23.52 6.67
C ASP A 63 -17.19 22.13 6.46
N THR A 64 -17.83 21.29 5.66
CA THR A 64 -17.29 19.98 5.26
C THR A 64 -15.94 20.18 4.58
N LEU A 65 -15.85 20.99 3.51
CA LEU A 65 -14.60 21.19 2.76
C LEU A 65 -13.49 21.83 3.60
N LYS A 66 -13.84 22.73 4.52
CA LYS A 66 -12.89 23.32 5.47
C LYS A 66 -12.30 22.26 6.39
N ASN A 67 -13.12 21.38 6.95
CA ASN A 67 -12.66 20.25 7.77
C ASN A 67 -11.86 19.24 6.94
N LEU A 68 -12.32 18.89 5.74
CA LEU A 68 -11.58 18.04 4.79
C LEU A 68 -10.17 18.61 4.49
N SER A 69 -10.05 19.93 4.31
CA SER A 69 -8.76 20.58 4.02
C SER A 69 -7.80 20.55 5.23
N LYS A 70 -8.33 20.74 6.45
CA LYS A 70 -7.58 20.73 7.72
C LYS A 70 -6.95 19.37 8.00
N TYR A 71 -7.57 18.30 7.50
CA TYR A 71 -7.16 16.91 7.72
C TYR A 71 -6.80 16.22 6.39
N SER A 72 -6.35 16.98 5.40
CA SER A 72 -5.99 16.48 4.05
C SER A 72 -4.81 15.49 4.06
N ASP A 73 -4.11 15.37 5.18
CA ASP A 73 -3.08 14.37 5.49
C ASP A 73 -3.65 13.07 6.08
N ARG A 74 -4.94 13.04 6.44
CA ARG A 74 -5.62 11.90 7.07
C ARG A 74 -6.47 11.13 6.06
N ILE A 75 -6.46 9.81 6.22
CA ILE A 75 -7.20 8.86 5.37
C ILE A 75 -8.54 8.48 5.96
N LYS A 76 -8.72 8.66 7.26
CA LYS A 76 -9.99 8.55 7.95
C LYS A 76 -10.24 9.83 8.72
N LEU A 77 -11.45 10.35 8.60
CA LEU A 77 -11.89 11.59 9.22
C LEU A 77 -13.22 11.30 9.88
N GLU A 78 -13.23 11.41 11.20
CA GLU A 78 -14.45 11.39 11.99
C GLU A 78 -14.98 12.83 12.05
N TYR A 79 -16.18 13.03 11.53
CA TYR A 79 -16.84 14.33 11.49
C TYR A 79 -18.21 14.22 12.16
N THR A 80 -18.38 14.95 13.26
CA THR A 80 -19.65 15.03 13.95
C THR A 80 -20.48 16.15 13.34
N LEU A 81 -21.58 15.77 12.68
CA LEU A 81 -22.55 16.69 12.13
C LEU A 81 -23.67 16.94 13.13
N GLN A 82 -24.00 18.21 13.36
CA GLN A 82 -25.19 18.63 14.10
C GLN A 82 -26.41 18.68 13.16
N VAL A 83 -27.24 17.64 13.19
CA VAL A 83 -28.53 17.57 12.48
C VAL A 83 -29.58 18.29 13.33
N ASP A 84 -30.14 19.36 12.75
CA ASP A 84 -31.20 20.20 13.33
C ASP A 84 -30.89 20.85 14.69
N GLY A 85 -29.60 21.12 14.95
CA GLY A 85 -29.14 21.86 16.13
C GLY A 85 -29.28 21.13 17.47
N THR A 86 -29.70 19.86 17.46
CA THR A 86 -29.96 19.06 18.67
C THR A 86 -29.48 17.62 18.58
N SER A 87 -29.27 17.07 17.38
CA SER A 87 -28.83 15.68 17.20
C SER A 87 -27.45 15.61 16.55
N GLU A 88 -26.54 14.87 17.16
CA GLU A 88 -25.21 14.61 16.62
C GLU A 88 -25.21 13.32 15.81
N GLN A 89 -24.76 13.39 14.57
CA GLN A 89 -24.44 12.22 13.76
C GLN A 89 -22.95 12.23 13.44
N THR A 90 -22.25 11.20 13.91
CA THR A 90 -20.85 10.98 13.54
C THR A 90 -20.79 10.32 12.16
N ILE A 91 -20.23 11.04 11.20
CA ILE A 91 -19.94 10.55 9.85
C ILE A 91 -18.46 10.18 9.79
N ASN A 92 -18.17 8.95 9.41
CA ASN A 92 -16.81 8.49 9.19
C ASN A 92 -16.49 8.57 7.69
N PHE A 93 -15.67 9.54 7.30
CA PHE A 93 -15.13 9.61 5.95
C PHE A 93 -13.85 8.78 5.87
N THR A 94 -13.77 7.86 4.92
CA THR A 94 -12.48 7.40 4.40
C THR A 94 -12.20 8.20 3.14
N PHE A 95 -11.14 9.00 3.14
CA PHE A 95 -10.59 9.49 1.88
C PHE A 95 -9.93 8.28 1.21
N THR A 96 -10.67 7.64 0.31
CA THR A 96 -10.05 6.78 -0.69
C THR A 96 -9.24 7.70 -1.60
N PRO A 97 -7.95 7.39 -1.82
CA PRO A 97 -7.13 8.19 -2.68
C PRO A 97 -7.72 8.29 -4.10
N SER A 98 -7.25 9.30 -4.84
CA SER A 98 -7.70 9.76 -6.15
C SER A 98 -7.57 8.77 -7.32
N TYR A 99 -7.81 7.47 -7.11
CA TYR A 99 -7.74 6.44 -8.14
C TYR A 99 -9.02 5.59 -8.18
N SER A 100 -9.39 5.14 -9.38
CA SER A 100 -10.33 4.04 -9.57
C SER A 100 -9.55 2.75 -9.75
N GLU A 101 -10.07 1.65 -9.22
CA GLU A 101 -9.47 0.32 -9.39
C GLU A 101 -9.29 -0.07 -10.87
N SER A 102 -10.14 0.46 -11.76
CA SER A 102 -10.05 0.24 -13.21
C SER A 102 -8.98 1.08 -13.91
N GLU A 103 -8.45 2.12 -13.27
CA GLU A 103 -7.46 3.02 -13.86
C GLU A 103 -6.10 2.35 -13.97
N LYS A 104 -5.38 2.73 -15.04
CA LYS A 104 -3.97 2.37 -15.18
C LYS A 104 -3.16 3.11 -14.13
N ILE A 105 -2.20 2.41 -13.53
CA ILE A 105 -1.28 3.00 -12.57
C ILE A 105 -0.43 4.06 -13.29
N SER A 106 -0.41 5.26 -12.72
CA SER A 106 0.30 6.41 -13.30
C SER A 106 1.80 6.35 -13.02
N GLY A 107 2.62 6.78 -13.98
CA GLY A 107 4.06 6.93 -13.82
C GLY A 107 4.82 6.75 -15.13
N LYS A 108 5.91 7.51 -15.32
CA LYS A 108 6.76 7.46 -16.51
C LYS A 108 7.90 6.43 -16.40
N ASN A 109 8.23 6.04 -15.18
CA ASN A 109 9.30 5.09 -14.88
C ASN A 109 8.88 4.17 -13.73
N ALA A 110 9.65 3.11 -13.49
CA ALA A 110 9.32 2.12 -12.48
C ALA A 110 9.20 2.70 -11.07
N ILE A 111 9.98 3.72 -10.70
CA ILE A 111 9.90 4.37 -9.39
C ILE A 111 8.56 5.09 -9.25
N GLU A 112 8.18 5.90 -10.23
CA GLU A 112 6.89 6.62 -10.22
C GLU A 112 5.70 5.64 -10.20
N ILE A 113 5.80 4.52 -10.92
CA ILE A 113 4.77 3.47 -10.93
C ILE A 113 4.62 2.87 -9.53
N ILE A 114 5.71 2.39 -8.90
CA ILE A 114 5.61 1.76 -7.58
C ILE A 114 5.31 2.74 -6.45
N SER A 115 5.60 4.04 -6.63
CA SER A 115 5.15 5.10 -5.72
C SER A 115 3.63 5.17 -5.60
N ASN A 116 2.90 4.63 -6.58
CA ASN A 116 1.45 4.58 -6.59
C ASN A 116 0.89 3.23 -6.13
N ILE A 117 1.70 2.19 -5.92
CA ILE A 117 1.18 0.84 -5.62
C ILE A 117 1.35 0.54 -4.14
N SER A 118 0.25 0.33 -3.42
CA SER A 118 0.25 -0.27 -2.08
C SER A 118 -0.54 -1.59 -2.08
N GLN A 119 -0.71 -2.18 -0.90
CA GLN A 119 -1.53 -3.37 -0.66
C GLN A 119 -2.97 -3.03 -0.27
N LYS A 120 -3.29 -1.74 -0.09
CA LYS A 120 -4.60 -1.27 0.34
C LYS A 120 -5.53 -1.15 -0.86
N ASP A 121 -6.65 -1.86 -0.83
CA ASP A 121 -7.69 -1.78 -1.85
C ASP A 121 -9.10 -1.73 -1.24
N ASN A 122 -10.11 -1.68 -2.10
CA ASN A 122 -11.52 -1.62 -1.69
C ASN A 122 -12.30 -2.90 -2.07
N PHE A 123 -11.62 -4.02 -2.33
CA PHE A 123 -12.27 -5.26 -2.73
C PHE A 123 -12.65 -6.10 -1.52
N ASN A 124 -13.91 -6.52 -1.46
CA ASN A 124 -14.37 -7.45 -0.44
C ASN A 124 -13.88 -8.88 -0.70
N GLU A 125 -13.52 -9.21 -1.95
CA GLU A 125 -13.06 -10.55 -2.32
C GLU A 125 -11.59 -10.84 -1.99
N THR A 126 -10.78 -9.82 -1.73
CA THR A 126 -9.36 -9.98 -1.40
C THR A 126 -9.15 -10.26 0.08
N SER A 127 -8.07 -10.97 0.41
CA SER A 127 -7.63 -11.13 1.79
C SER A 127 -7.27 -9.78 2.40
N SER A 128 -7.25 -9.73 3.74
CA SER A 128 -6.85 -8.54 4.52
C SER A 128 -5.59 -7.89 3.93
N ASP A 129 -5.65 -6.57 3.74
CA ASP A 129 -4.54 -5.75 3.27
C ASP A 129 -3.25 -6.03 4.05
N ASN A 130 -3.38 -6.21 5.37
CA ASN A 130 -2.26 -6.44 6.27
C ASN A 130 -1.50 -7.73 5.96
N ASP A 131 -2.14 -8.70 5.32
CA ASP A 131 -1.60 -10.04 5.10
C ASP A 131 -0.77 -10.10 3.80
N ARG A 132 -1.03 -9.18 2.86
CA ARG A 132 -0.49 -9.23 1.50
C ARG A 132 0.85 -8.51 1.33
N CYS A 133 1.43 -7.94 2.39
CA CYS A 133 2.62 -7.10 2.32
C CYS A 133 3.84 -7.76 1.66
N ALA A 134 4.07 -9.05 1.92
CA ALA A 134 5.16 -9.80 1.30
C ALA A 134 4.94 -9.98 -0.22
N ALA A 135 3.70 -10.22 -0.67
CA ALA A 135 3.38 -10.33 -2.09
C ALA A 135 3.48 -8.96 -2.79
N ALA A 136 2.93 -7.91 -2.18
CA ALA A 136 3.00 -6.55 -2.69
C ALA A 136 4.45 -6.06 -2.85
N SER A 137 5.27 -6.24 -1.81
CA SER A 137 6.70 -5.87 -1.85
C SER A 137 7.47 -6.65 -2.93
N MET A 138 7.17 -7.93 -3.12
CA MET A 138 7.81 -8.76 -4.14
C MET A 138 7.42 -8.34 -5.58
N ILE A 139 6.15 -7.99 -5.82
CA ILE A 139 5.70 -7.47 -7.13
C ILE A 139 6.32 -6.10 -7.39
N ASN A 140 6.35 -5.19 -6.40
CA ASN A 140 7.01 -3.89 -6.57
C ASN A 140 8.50 -4.04 -6.87
N ALA A 141 9.19 -4.99 -6.22
CA ALA A 141 10.57 -5.32 -6.54
C ALA A 141 10.72 -5.85 -7.98
N TYR A 142 9.81 -6.72 -8.44
CA TYR A 142 9.79 -7.24 -9.81
C TYR A 142 9.67 -6.11 -10.83
N LEU A 143 8.73 -5.18 -10.64
CA LEU A 143 8.55 -4.01 -11.51
C LEU A 143 9.77 -3.08 -11.50
N LEU A 144 10.37 -2.82 -10.32
CA LEU A 144 11.59 -2.02 -10.19
C LEU A 144 12.82 -2.61 -10.90
N MET A 145 12.84 -3.93 -11.07
CA MET A 145 13.87 -4.67 -11.81
C MET A 145 13.49 -4.87 -13.29
N ASN A 146 12.57 -4.06 -13.82
CA ASN A 146 12.06 -4.11 -15.20
C ASN A 146 11.33 -5.42 -15.55
N GLY A 147 10.75 -6.08 -14.56
CA GLY A 147 9.87 -7.22 -14.78
C GLY A 147 8.63 -6.85 -15.59
N ASN A 148 8.15 -7.78 -16.41
CA ASN A 148 6.99 -7.56 -17.27
C ASN A 148 5.69 -7.95 -16.54
N PHE A 149 4.91 -6.95 -16.14
CA PHE A 149 3.63 -7.16 -15.45
C PHE A 149 2.68 -8.07 -16.25
N ALA A 150 2.47 -7.79 -17.54
CA ALA A 150 1.54 -8.55 -18.38
C ALA A 150 1.91 -10.04 -18.45
N LYS A 151 3.21 -10.35 -18.48
CA LYS A 151 3.72 -11.73 -18.43
C LYS A 151 3.44 -12.38 -17.08
N LEU A 152 3.66 -11.67 -15.97
CA LEU A 152 3.40 -12.20 -14.63
C LEU A 152 1.90 -12.40 -14.37
N ALA A 153 1.08 -11.39 -14.62
CA ALA A 153 -0.37 -11.43 -14.48
C ALA A 153 -1.00 -12.52 -15.36
N GLY A 154 -0.51 -12.67 -16.59
CA GLY A 154 -0.98 -13.70 -17.54
C GLY A 154 -0.79 -15.14 -17.04
N LYS A 155 0.22 -15.43 -16.20
CA LYS A 155 0.39 -16.76 -15.57
C LYS A 155 -0.79 -17.15 -14.67
N TYR A 156 -1.55 -16.17 -14.20
CA TYR A 156 -2.63 -16.36 -13.23
C TYR A 156 -4.01 -15.97 -13.79
N ASN A 157 -4.13 -15.85 -15.11
CA ASN A 157 -5.36 -15.42 -15.80
C ASN A 157 -5.88 -14.05 -15.31
N ILE A 158 -4.98 -13.17 -14.90
CA ILE A 158 -5.29 -11.78 -14.53
C ILE A 158 -5.07 -10.89 -15.75
N GLY A 159 -5.82 -9.78 -15.83
CA GLY A 159 -5.70 -8.80 -16.90
C GLY A 159 -4.25 -8.32 -17.10
N LYS A 160 -3.85 -8.16 -18.36
CA LYS A 160 -2.46 -7.82 -18.74
C LYS A 160 -2.08 -6.36 -18.47
N GLU A 161 -3.07 -5.49 -18.35
CA GLU A 161 -2.88 -4.06 -18.11
C GLU A 161 -2.53 -3.80 -16.65
N LEU A 162 -1.52 -2.96 -16.41
CA LEU A 162 -1.10 -2.56 -15.06
C LEU A 162 -2.10 -1.53 -14.49
N THR A 163 -3.21 -2.03 -13.97
CA THR A 163 -4.23 -1.28 -13.24
C THR A 163 -4.18 -1.61 -11.75
N TYR A 164 -4.79 -0.77 -10.92
CA TYR A 164 -4.91 -1.03 -9.48
C TYR A 164 -5.61 -2.36 -9.20
N LYS A 165 -6.74 -2.62 -9.89
CA LYS A 165 -7.45 -3.91 -9.80
C LYS A 165 -6.54 -5.10 -10.09
N ASN A 166 -5.85 -5.08 -11.23
CA ASN A 166 -5.07 -6.24 -11.66
C ASN A 166 -3.86 -6.46 -10.75
N ILE A 167 -3.23 -5.41 -10.23
CA ILE A 167 -2.13 -5.58 -9.29
C ILE A 167 -2.60 -6.10 -7.94
N HIS A 168 -3.71 -5.63 -7.40
CA HIS A 168 -4.26 -6.10 -6.12
C HIS A 168 -4.74 -7.55 -6.19
N LEU A 169 -5.42 -7.93 -7.28
CA LEU A 169 -5.80 -9.33 -7.55
C LEU A 169 -4.56 -10.23 -7.66
N LEU A 170 -3.47 -9.73 -8.25
CA LEU A 170 -2.22 -10.47 -8.36
C LEU A 170 -1.53 -10.62 -7.00
N GLN A 171 -1.51 -9.57 -6.18
CA GLN A 171 -1.01 -9.62 -4.80
C GLN A 171 -1.76 -10.67 -3.99
N ASP A 172 -3.09 -10.65 -4.02
CA ASP A 172 -3.94 -11.61 -3.31
C ASP A 172 -3.73 -13.05 -3.84
N LYS A 173 -3.69 -13.23 -5.16
CA LYS A 173 -3.46 -14.55 -5.76
C LYS A 173 -2.12 -15.14 -5.35
N ILE A 174 -1.05 -14.34 -5.35
CA ILE A 174 0.29 -14.77 -4.94
C ILE A 174 0.31 -15.07 -3.44
N TYR A 175 -0.32 -14.23 -2.62
CA TYR A 175 -0.47 -14.45 -1.19
C TYR A 175 -1.14 -15.81 -0.92
N ARG A 176 -2.31 -16.08 -1.48
CA ARG A 176 -3.03 -17.34 -1.29
C ARG A 176 -2.29 -18.58 -1.78
N LEU A 177 -1.46 -18.43 -2.82
CA LEU A 177 -0.63 -19.53 -3.33
C LEU A 177 0.58 -19.84 -2.43
N ALA A 178 1.03 -18.84 -1.66
CA ALA A 178 2.21 -18.96 -0.81
C ALA A 178 1.89 -19.22 0.65
N ASN A 179 0.76 -18.70 1.15
CA ASN A 179 0.26 -18.99 2.50
C ASN A 179 -0.24 -20.44 2.54
N THR A 180 0.59 -21.30 3.12
CA THR A 180 0.41 -22.73 3.24
C THR A 180 0.05 -23.16 4.65
N ASP A 181 0.38 -22.35 5.67
CA ASP A 181 0.07 -22.66 7.07
C ASP A 181 -1.30 -22.14 7.54
N GLY A 182 -1.95 -21.28 6.74
CA GLY A 182 -3.28 -20.72 7.01
C GLY A 182 -3.27 -19.57 8.03
N THR A 183 -2.10 -19.17 8.53
CA THR A 183 -1.93 -18.04 9.44
C THR A 183 -1.92 -16.74 8.65
N PRO A 184 -2.51 -15.64 9.14
CA PRO A 184 -2.44 -14.35 8.46
C PRO A 184 -1.00 -13.90 8.19
N GLY A 185 -0.71 -13.55 6.93
CA GLY A 185 0.61 -13.09 6.49
C GLY A 185 1.45 -14.18 5.82
N ILE A 186 2.72 -13.85 5.53
CA ILE A 186 3.68 -14.76 4.90
C ILE A 186 4.86 -14.93 5.83
N TYR A 187 5.13 -16.17 6.23
CA TYR A 187 6.30 -16.47 7.06
C TYR A 187 7.60 -16.31 6.27
N SER A 188 8.59 -15.64 6.88
CA SER A 188 9.93 -15.46 6.35
C SER A 188 10.97 -15.72 7.43
N GLY A 189 12.07 -16.38 7.06
CA GLY A 189 13.13 -16.76 7.99
C GLY A 189 14.45 -17.09 7.31
N TYR A 190 15.40 -17.56 8.10
CA TYR A 190 16.67 -18.10 7.62
C TYR A 190 16.90 -19.51 8.12
N LYS A 191 17.64 -20.28 7.33
CA LYS A 191 18.31 -21.51 7.76
C LYS A 191 19.80 -21.34 7.50
N TYR A 192 20.62 -21.68 8.49
CA TYR A 192 22.07 -21.67 8.36
C TYR A 192 22.66 -22.74 9.28
N LYS A 193 23.92 -23.11 9.02
CA LYS A 193 24.71 -23.95 9.91
C LYS A 193 25.67 -23.07 10.68
N SER A 194 25.90 -23.37 11.95
CA SER A 194 26.88 -22.67 12.80
C SER A 194 27.94 -23.64 13.32
N TYR A 195 29.19 -23.18 13.38
CA TYR A 195 30.29 -23.89 14.01
C TYR A 195 30.46 -23.48 15.49
N SER A 196 31.30 -24.21 16.23
CA SER A 196 31.59 -23.94 17.65
C SER A 196 32.25 -22.58 17.90
N ASP A 197 32.95 -22.04 16.90
CA ASP A 197 33.54 -20.70 16.91
C ASP A 197 32.52 -19.58 16.59
N GLY A 198 31.26 -19.93 16.37
CA GLY A 198 30.17 -19.00 16.05
C GLY A 198 30.06 -18.64 14.58
N ASN A 199 30.97 -19.08 13.70
CA ASN A 199 30.88 -18.81 12.26
C ASN A 199 29.63 -19.45 11.66
N ILE A 200 28.92 -18.71 10.79
CA ILE A 200 27.74 -19.20 10.08
C ILE A 200 28.01 -19.44 8.60
N PHE A 201 27.40 -20.48 8.03
CA PHE A 201 27.56 -20.88 6.63
C PHE A 201 26.29 -21.54 6.08
N ASP A 202 26.29 -21.77 4.75
CA ASP A 202 25.16 -22.36 4.00
C ASP A 202 23.82 -21.64 4.27
N ILE A 203 23.87 -20.30 4.30
CA ILE A 203 22.72 -19.47 4.63
C ILE A 203 21.70 -19.52 3.49
N LYS A 204 20.46 -19.89 3.82
CA LYS A 204 19.35 -20.03 2.89
C LYS A 204 18.11 -19.28 3.40
N PRO A 205 17.28 -18.74 2.51
CA PRO A 205 15.95 -18.25 2.90
C PRO A 205 15.12 -19.44 3.42
N ASN A 206 14.18 -19.16 4.30
CA ASN A 206 13.26 -20.15 4.84
C ASN A 206 11.83 -19.59 4.88
N GLY A 207 10.84 -20.49 4.88
CA GLY A 207 9.43 -20.14 4.96
C GLY A 207 8.75 -19.92 3.62
N GLU A 208 7.52 -19.44 3.70
CA GLU A 208 6.59 -19.22 2.60
C GLU A 208 7.07 -18.14 1.62
N ILE A 209 7.92 -17.22 2.08
CA ILE A 209 8.53 -16.20 1.23
C ILE A 209 9.26 -16.77 0.01
N ILE A 210 9.80 -18.00 0.12
CA ILE A 210 10.43 -18.70 -1.01
C ILE A 210 9.40 -18.92 -2.11
N LYS A 211 8.19 -19.37 -1.75
CA LYS A 211 7.11 -19.61 -2.71
C LYS A 211 6.64 -18.32 -3.37
N VAL A 212 6.58 -17.21 -2.62
CA VAL A 212 6.31 -15.87 -3.17
C VAL A 212 7.37 -15.51 -4.23
N GLY A 213 8.66 -15.65 -3.89
CA GLY A 213 9.77 -15.40 -4.81
C GLY A 213 9.70 -16.26 -6.08
N GLU A 214 9.47 -17.56 -5.95
CA GLU A 214 9.32 -18.48 -7.08
C GLU A 214 8.16 -18.12 -8.01
N THR A 215 7.02 -17.78 -7.42
CA THR A 215 5.77 -17.42 -8.11
C THR A 215 5.97 -16.13 -8.93
N VAL A 216 6.64 -15.13 -8.35
CA VAL A 216 6.96 -13.87 -9.02
C VAL A 216 8.09 -14.04 -10.05
N GLY A 217 9.01 -14.98 -9.83
CA GLY A 217 10.24 -15.12 -10.63
C GLY A 217 11.40 -14.30 -10.07
N ILE A 218 11.51 -14.20 -8.75
CA ILE A 218 12.59 -13.55 -8.02
C ILE A 218 13.42 -14.60 -7.26
N LYS A 219 14.74 -14.45 -7.33
CA LYS A 219 15.71 -15.16 -6.50
C LYS A 219 15.94 -14.37 -5.20
N LEU A 220 15.86 -15.07 -4.08
CA LEU A 220 16.11 -14.54 -2.75
C LEU A 220 17.56 -14.81 -2.34
N ILE A 221 18.25 -13.81 -1.82
CA ILE A 221 19.63 -13.87 -1.31
C ILE A 221 19.61 -13.43 0.16
N PRO A 222 19.90 -14.32 1.12
CA PRO A 222 20.02 -13.94 2.52
C PRO A 222 21.14 -12.93 2.74
N LEU A 223 20.85 -11.83 3.45
CA LEU A 223 21.84 -10.84 3.86
C LEU A 223 21.96 -10.85 5.39
N LEU A 224 22.95 -11.58 5.91
CA LEU A 224 23.23 -11.73 7.35
C LEU A 224 24.72 -11.47 7.61
N GLY A 225 25.08 -11.09 8.83
CA GLY A 225 26.48 -11.07 9.24
C GLY A 225 27.11 -12.46 9.25
N ASN A 226 28.43 -12.54 9.32
CA ASN A 226 29.21 -13.77 9.11
C ASN A 226 29.30 -14.73 10.32
N ASN A 227 28.83 -14.34 11.49
CA ASN A 227 28.81 -15.17 12.69
C ASN A 227 27.56 -14.87 13.54
N THR A 228 27.28 -15.71 14.53
CA THR A 228 26.09 -15.61 15.40
C THR A 228 26.07 -14.34 16.25
N ALA A 229 27.22 -13.83 16.68
CA ALA A 229 27.31 -12.60 17.48
C ALA A 229 27.05 -11.33 16.66
N THR A 230 27.36 -11.35 15.36
CA THR A 230 27.18 -10.21 14.45
C THR A 230 26.08 -10.48 13.41
N ILE A 231 25.20 -11.44 13.63
CA ILE A 231 24.19 -11.88 12.65
C ILE A 231 23.31 -10.73 12.13
N HIS A 232 23.05 -9.75 13.00
CA HIS A 232 22.27 -8.56 12.69
C HIS A 232 23.10 -7.39 12.15
N ASN A 233 24.43 -7.42 12.23
CA ASN A 233 25.34 -6.44 11.63
C ASN A 233 25.70 -6.87 10.20
N ARG A 234 24.93 -6.37 9.24
CA ARG A 234 24.97 -6.83 7.83
C ARG A 234 25.40 -5.73 6.84
N LYS A 235 26.07 -4.67 7.33
CA LYS A 235 26.45 -3.52 6.50
C LYS A 235 27.35 -3.94 5.32
N LYS A 236 28.29 -4.85 5.56
CA LYS A 236 29.22 -5.34 4.54
C LYS A 236 28.47 -6.11 3.44
N GLU A 237 27.57 -6.99 3.83
CA GLU A 237 26.81 -7.87 2.93
C GLU A 237 25.82 -7.08 2.08
N VAL A 238 25.14 -6.08 2.66
CA VAL A 238 24.27 -5.16 1.93
C VAL A 238 25.06 -4.32 0.91
N ASN A 239 26.22 -3.78 1.32
CA ASN A 239 27.06 -3.01 0.41
C ASN A 239 27.59 -3.87 -0.75
N ASN A 240 28.03 -5.09 -0.45
CA ASN A 240 28.46 -6.05 -1.47
C ASN A 240 27.32 -6.40 -2.42
N PHE A 241 26.11 -6.65 -1.90
CA PHE A 241 24.93 -6.92 -2.72
C PHE A 241 24.65 -5.79 -3.71
N PHE A 242 24.58 -4.53 -3.26
CA PHE A 242 24.36 -3.40 -4.17
C PHE A 242 25.52 -3.14 -5.13
N SER A 243 26.76 -3.47 -4.74
CA SER A 243 27.93 -3.37 -5.62
C SER A 243 27.87 -4.40 -6.76
N GLN A 244 27.47 -5.64 -6.46
CA GLN A 244 27.36 -6.73 -7.44
C GLN A 244 26.07 -6.65 -8.26
N HIS A 245 25.02 -6.07 -7.69
CA HIS A 245 23.69 -5.98 -8.28
C HIS A 245 23.14 -4.56 -8.17
N PRO A 246 23.62 -3.62 -9.01
CA PRO A 246 23.22 -2.19 -8.93
C PRO A 246 21.72 -1.92 -9.07
N TYR A 247 20.99 -2.83 -9.74
CA TYR A 247 19.54 -2.76 -9.91
C TYR A 247 18.75 -3.63 -8.94
N GLY A 248 19.45 -4.43 -8.13
CA GLY A 248 18.84 -5.29 -7.11
C GLY A 248 18.04 -4.51 -6.09
N VAL A 249 17.10 -5.20 -5.47
CA VAL A 249 16.21 -4.65 -4.43
C VAL A 249 16.46 -5.43 -3.15
N ILE A 250 16.32 -4.80 -1.99
CA ILE A 250 16.36 -5.47 -0.70
C ILE A 250 14.96 -5.45 -0.12
N GLN A 251 14.47 -6.59 0.34
CA GLN A 251 13.25 -6.71 1.13
C GLN A 251 13.62 -6.77 2.61
N VAL A 252 12.91 -6.01 3.43
CA VAL A 252 13.21 -5.85 4.85
C VAL A 252 11.94 -5.97 5.66
N GLY A 253 11.95 -6.87 6.64
CA GLY A 253 10.95 -6.93 7.67
C GLY A 253 11.01 -5.71 8.58
N VAL A 254 9.86 -5.13 8.91
CA VAL A 254 9.77 -3.97 9.79
C VAL A 254 8.63 -4.11 10.78
N LYS A 255 8.64 -3.23 11.79
CA LYS A 255 7.47 -2.97 12.62
C LYS A 255 6.76 -1.73 12.07
N LEU A 256 5.54 -1.93 11.58
CA LEU A 256 4.60 -0.86 11.27
C LEU A 256 3.71 -0.60 12.48
N ASP A 257 3.68 0.63 12.95
CA ASP A 257 2.67 1.10 13.88
C ASP A 257 1.37 1.37 13.12
N LEU A 258 0.36 0.54 13.35
CA LEU A 258 -0.92 0.61 12.65
C LEU A 258 -1.74 1.85 13.01
N LYS A 259 -1.40 2.56 14.10
CA LYS A 259 -2.12 3.76 14.53
C LYS A 259 -1.70 4.99 13.75
N ASN A 260 -0.39 5.17 13.56
CA ASN A 260 0.17 6.39 12.95
C ASN A 260 0.91 6.14 11.63
N GLY A 261 1.11 4.89 11.23
CA GLY A 261 1.82 4.50 10.00
C GLY A 261 3.35 4.55 10.12
N ASP A 262 3.90 4.69 11.32
CA ASP A 262 5.35 4.78 11.51
C ASP A 262 6.04 3.44 11.28
N ILE A 263 7.13 3.49 10.51
CA ILE A 263 8.00 2.34 10.24
C ILE A 263 9.25 2.42 11.10
N ARG A 264 9.47 1.38 11.91
CA ARG A 264 10.64 1.23 12.76
C ARG A 264 11.27 -0.15 12.62
N ALA A 265 12.52 -0.27 13.04
CA ALA A 265 13.16 -1.57 13.16
C ALA A 265 12.45 -2.38 14.25
N PRO A 266 12.18 -3.68 14.01
CA PRO A 266 11.72 -4.56 15.07
C PRO A 266 12.78 -4.67 16.17
N ARG A 267 12.32 -4.91 17.38
CA ARG A 267 13.16 -5.32 18.52
C ARG A 267 13.27 -6.85 18.50
N LEU A 268 14.22 -7.39 19.26
CA LEU A 268 14.40 -8.86 19.37
C LEU A 268 13.15 -9.56 19.94
N ASP A 269 12.34 -8.83 20.71
CA ASP A 269 11.12 -9.26 21.41
C ASP A 269 9.84 -8.73 20.75
N SER A 270 9.93 -8.01 19.63
CA SER A 270 8.78 -7.42 18.94
C SER A 270 8.58 -8.06 17.58
N ASP A 271 7.39 -8.63 17.39
CA ASP A 271 7.02 -9.24 16.12
C ASP A 271 7.00 -8.22 14.99
N GLN A 272 7.86 -8.48 13.99
CA GLN A 272 7.75 -7.96 12.63
C GLN A 272 6.32 -8.21 12.14
N ASN A 273 5.65 -7.15 11.67
CA ASN A 273 4.28 -7.25 11.18
C ASN A 273 4.10 -6.64 9.77
N HIS A 274 5.19 -6.19 9.15
CA HIS A 274 5.15 -5.58 7.83
C HIS A 274 6.47 -5.77 7.08
N VAL A 275 6.45 -5.53 5.78
CA VAL A 275 7.61 -5.67 4.89
C VAL A 275 7.70 -4.45 3.97
N ILE A 276 8.89 -3.89 3.85
CA ILE A 276 9.22 -2.80 2.92
C ILE A 276 10.27 -3.28 1.91
N ILE A 277 10.45 -2.51 0.84
CA ILE A 277 11.59 -2.68 -0.06
C ILE A 277 12.50 -1.47 -0.05
N ILE A 278 13.79 -1.71 -0.22
CA ILE A 278 14.86 -0.73 -0.26
C ILE A 278 15.66 -0.93 -1.53
N PHE A 279 15.94 0.15 -2.26
CA PHE A 279 16.63 0.07 -3.53
C PHE A 279 17.49 1.31 -3.77
N LYS A 280 18.53 1.15 -4.59
CA LYS A 280 19.48 2.22 -4.90
C LYS A 280 19.31 2.68 -6.34
N ARG A 281 19.13 3.98 -6.57
CA ARG A 281 19.08 4.60 -7.91
C ARG A 281 19.78 5.95 -7.87
N ASN A 282 20.60 6.26 -8.87
CA ASN A 282 21.31 7.54 -8.97
C ASN A 282 22.08 7.90 -7.68
N LYS A 283 22.79 6.92 -7.10
CA LYS A 283 23.52 7.01 -5.81
C LYS A 283 22.67 7.28 -4.57
N LYS A 284 21.35 7.47 -4.70
CA LYS A 284 20.41 7.63 -3.59
C LYS A 284 19.78 6.29 -3.22
N ILE A 285 19.42 6.14 -1.95
CA ILE A 285 18.74 4.96 -1.43
C ILE A 285 17.31 5.36 -1.09
N TYR A 286 16.38 4.55 -1.57
CA TYR A 286 14.96 4.76 -1.46
C TYR A 286 14.35 3.61 -0.67
N MET A 287 13.24 3.91 -0.02
CA MET A 287 12.35 2.95 0.61
C MET A 287 10.99 3.05 -0.08
N ALA A 288 10.41 1.91 -0.45
CA ALA A 288 9.01 1.84 -0.82
C ALA A 288 8.23 1.08 0.26
N ASP A 289 7.17 1.69 0.75
CA ASP A 289 6.25 1.13 1.73
C ASP A 289 4.96 0.67 1.06
N THR A 290 4.71 -0.64 1.08
CA THR A 290 3.51 -1.23 0.50
C THR A 290 2.30 -1.23 1.43
N SER A 291 2.45 -0.90 2.72
CA SER A 291 1.30 -0.75 3.63
C SER A 291 0.60 0.58 3.46
N SER A 292 1.27 1.54 2.82
CA SER A 292 0.85 2.93 2.89
C SER A 292 -0.59 3.10 2.40
N ILE A 293 -1.32 3.86 3.17
CA ILE A 293 -2.65 4.39 2.85
C ILE A 293 -2.64 5.28 1.59
N ASN A 294 -1.45 5.63 1.10
CA ASN A 294 -1.20 6.48 -0.07
C ASN A 294 -1.30 5.75 -1.44
N ASN A 295 -2.08 4.67 -1.54
CA ASN A 295 -2.30 4.00 -2.82
C ASN A 295 -2.77 5.02 -3.87
N GLY A 296 -2.20 5.03 -5.07
CA GLY A 296 -2.51 6.01 -6.11
C GLY A 296 -2.21 7.49 -5.83
N MET A 297 -1.48 7.82 -4.75
CA MET A 297 -1.06 9.20 -4.45
C MET A 297 0.37 9.54 -4.86
N GLY A 298 1.14 8.55 -5.32
CA GLY A 298 2.54 8.72 -5.70
C GLY A 298 3.49 8.95 -4.52
N LYS A 299 3.11 8.57 -3.30
CA LYS A 299 3.86 8.84 -2.05
C LYS A 299 4.43 7.60 -1.36
N ASN A 300 4.29 6.40 -1.94
CA ASN A 300 4.76 5.16 -1.31
C ASN A 300 6.29 5.05 -1.31
N VAL A 301 6.99 5.80 -2.16
CA VAL A 301 8.45 5.83 -2.21
C VAL A 301 8.98 7.12 -1.59
N ARG A 302 9.97 6.99 -0.71
CA ARG A 302 10.71 8.12 -0.14
C ARG A 302 12.20 7.85 -0.07
N LEU A 303 12.99 8.92 0.05
CA LEU A 303 14.42 8.82 0.32
C LEU A 303 14.67 8.30 1.73
N LEU A 304 15.70 7.47 1.87
CA LEU A 304 16.15 6.95 3.14
C LEU A 304 17.46 7.64 3.55
N SER A 305 17.52 8.17 4.76
CA SER A 305 18.78 8.70 5.31
C SER A 305 19.75 7.57 5.69
N GLU A 306 21.03 7.91 5.90
CA GLU A 306 22.01 6.93 6.37
C GLU A 306 21.68 6.38 7.75
N SER A 307 21.16 7.23 8.66
CA SER A 307 20.72 6.78 9.98
C SER A 307 19.57 5.79 9.88
N GLN A 308 18.59 6.07 9.01
CA GLN A 308 17.47 5.19 8.74
C GLN A 308 17.88 3.85 8.14
N LEU A 309 18.81 3.87 7.18
CA LEU A 309 19.40 2.66 6.62
C LEU A 309 20.15 1.85 7.70
N GLY A 310 20.84 2.55 8.60
CA GLY A 310 21.55 1.98 9.73
C GLY A 310 20.66 1.13 10.64
N TYR A 311 19.54 1.68 11.10
CA TYR A 311 18.67 0.95 12.03
C TYR A 311 17.69 0.00 11.31
N LEU A 312 17.15 0.35 10.14
CA LEU A 312 16.18 -0.50 9.43
C LEU A 312 16.83 -1.70 8.75
N VAL A 313 18.09 -1.59 8.31
CA VAL A 313 18.72 -2.65 7.50
C VAL A 313 19.98 -3.17 8.15
N TYR A 314 20.92 -2.29 8.49
CA TYR A 314 22.25 -2.74 8.88
C TYR A 314 22.32 -3.39 10.24
N ASN A 315 21.45 -3.03 11.18
CA ASN A 315 21.48 -3.49 12.57
C ASN A 315 20.13 -4.05 13.06
N THR A 316 19.18 -4.34 12.16
CA THR A 316 17.85 -4.84 12.55
C THR A 316 17.86 -6.34 12.89
N SER A 317 17.02 -6.75 13.85
CA SER A 317 16.72 -8.17 14.10
C SER A 317 15.90 -8.83 12.98
N ALA A 318 15.31 -8.02 12.08
CA ALA A 318 14.43 -8.49 11.02
C ALA A 318 15.12 -9.37 9.98
N ILE A 319 14.28 -10.04 9.19
CA ILE A 319 14.68 -10.65 7.92
C ILE A 319 15.00 -9.56 6.89
N VAL A 320 16.17 -9.68 6.29
CA VAL A 320 16.72 -8.88 5.19
C VAL A 320 17.13 -9.80 4.04
N LEU A 321 16.48 -9.65 2.90
CA LEU A 321 16.70 -10.46 1.70
C LEU A 321 17.07 -9.56 0.52
N GLY A 322 18.19 -9.84 -0.13
CA GLY A 322 18.46 -9.34 -1.48
C GLY A 322 17.55 -10.05 -2.48
N LEU A 323 16.99 -9.30 -3.41
CA LEU A 323 16.07 -9.75 -4.44
C LEU A 323 16.68 -9.50 -5.81
N LEU A 324 16.68 -10.53 -6.65
CA LEU A 324 17.12 -10.47 -8.04
C LEU A 324 16.06 -11.09 -8.95
N ILE A 325 15.77 -10.47 -10.09
CA ILE A 325 14.94 -11.09 -11.12
C ILE A 325 15.65 -12.33 -11.69
N LYS A 326 14.91 -13.43 -11.90
CA LYS A 326 15.40 -14.64 -12.57
C LYS A 326 15.36 -14.49 -14.08
#